data_AF-A0A9P7TZP3-F1
#
_entry.id   AF-A0A9P7TZP3-F1
#
_cell.length_a   1.000
_cell.length_b   1.000
_cell.length_c   1.000
_cell.angle_alpha   90.00
_cell.angle_beta   90.00
_cell.angle_gamma   90.00
#
_symmetry.space_group_name_H-M   'P 1'
#
loop_
_entity.id
_entity.type
_entity.pdbx_description
1 polymer ?
#
loop_
_entity_poly.entity_id
_entity_poly.type
_entity_poly.pdbx_seq_one_letter_code
_entity_poly.pdbx_strand_id
1 'polypeptide(L)'
;MGDALIKEENGSKRKASADPPSPSTTKRMKHHEGTESVDDKMSAVAKPIPFPEKPAVIEERNGEIEFRVVNNDNERESLIILTGLKCIFQKQLPKMPKDYIARLVYDRTHLSIAIVKKPLEVVGGITYRPFKGRQFAEIVFCAISSDQQVKGYGAHLMSHLKDYVKATSDVMHFLTYADNYAIGYFKKQGFTKEITLDRRVWMGYIKDYEGGTIMQCSMLPRIRYLEMGRMLLKQKECVQAKIRAYSKSHTVHAPPKEWRNGVKEINPLDIPAIRASGWSPDMDELARQPRHGPNYNQLLHLLNDLQNHQSAWPFLVPVNRDDVADYYDVIKEPMDLSTMENKLEADQYATPEDFTRDAKLIFDNCRKYNNENTPYAKSANKLEKFMWQQIKAIPEWSHLEPEK
;
A
#
# COMPACT_ATOMS: atom_id res chain seq x y z
N MET A 1 -18.33 -8.29 -67.26
CA MET A 1 -17.31 -8.77 -68.21
C MET A 1 -15.97 -8.76 -67.48
N GLY A 2 -15.34 -9.86 -67.10
CA GLY A 2 -15.64 -11.28 -67.21
C GLY A 2 -14.50 -12.02 -66.47
N ASP A 3 -14.89 -13.02 -65.68
CA ASP A 3 -14.24 -14.32 -65.40
C ASP A 3 -12.86 -14.35 -64.69
N ALA A 4 -12.71 -14.88 -63.47
CA ALA A 4 -12.96 -16.23 -62.93
C ALA A 4 -11.88 -17.28 -63.28
N LEU A 5 -11.22 -17.82 -62.24
CA LEU A 5 -10.57 -19.14 -62.07
C LEU A 5 -9.83 -19.10 -60.70
N ILE A 6 -10.43 -19.50 -59.57
CA ILE A 6 -10.58 -20.86 -59.00
C ILE A 6 -9.33 -21.74 -59.11
N LYS A 7 -8.69 -22.00 -57.96
CA LYS A 7 -8.10 -23.30 -57.60
C LYS A 7 -8.12 -23.49 -56.08
N GLU A 8 -8.86 -24.51 -55.65
CA GLU A 8 -8.89 -25.10 -54.31
C GLU A 8 -7.63 -25.95 -54.06
N GLU A 9 -7.20 -26.07 -52.80
CA GLU A 9 -6.75 -27.38 -52.28
C GLU A 9 -6.80 -27.46 -50.74
N ASN A 10 -7.71 -28.31 -50.27
CA ASN A 10 -7.74 -29.21 -49.11
C ASN A 10 -7.19 -28.81 -47.72
N GLY A 11 -8.11 -28.86 -46.76
CA GLY A 11 -7.85 -28.83 -45.33
C GLY A 11 -7.51 -30.18 -44.70
N SER A 12 -6.98 -30.11 -43.48
CA SER A 12 -6.87 -31.25 -42.57
C SER A 12 -7.32 -30.84 -41.17
N LYS A 13 -8.45 -31.41 -40.75
CA LYS A 13 -9.07 -31.26 -39.42
C LYS A 13 -8.24 -32.03 -38.38
N ARG A 14 -7.75 -31.38 -37.34
CA ARG A 14 -7.23 -32.07 -36.13
C ARG A 14 -8.40 -32.47 -35.22
N LYS A 15 -8.58 -33.78 -35.03
CA LYS A 15 -9.50 -34.39 -34.05
C LYS A 15 -8.85 -34.40 -32.67
N ALA A 16 -9.68 -34.16 -31.65
CA ALA A 16 -9.37 -34.38 -30.24
C ALA A 16 -9.16 -35.88 -29.97
N SER A 17 -8.15 -36.21 -29.16
CA SER A 17 -7.87 -37.58 -28.68
C SER A 17 -8.00 -37.65 -27.17
N ALA A 18 -8.72 -38.69 -26.73
CA ALA A 18 -9.19 -38.98 -25.39
C ALA A 18 -8.11 -39.52 -24.43
N ASP A 19 -8.40 -39.41 -23.14
CA ASP A 19 -7.62 -39.92 -22.00
C ASP A 19 -7.45 -41.45 -21.99
N PRO A 20 -6.31 -41.99 -21.53
CA PRO A 20 -6.16 -43.42 -21.28
C PRO A 20 -6.41 -43.80 -19.80
N PRO A 21 -6.83 -45.06 -19.52
CA PRO A 21 -7.45 -45.47 -18.26
C PRO A 21 -6.44 -45.96 -17.19
N SER A 22 -6.85 -45.88 -15.92
CA SER A 22 -6.17 -46.51 -14.77
C SER A 22 -6.31 -48.04 -14.77
N PRO A 23 -5.34 -48.77 -14.18
CA PRO A 23 -5.62 -50.11 -13.66
C PRO A 23 -5.32 -50.23 -12.16
N SER A 24 -6.28 -50.79 -11.44
CA SER A 24 -6.15 -51.28 -10.08
C SER A 24 -5.79 -52.77 -10.04
N THR A 25 -5.16 -53.18 -8.93
CA THR A 25 -5.17 -54.51 -8.27
C THR A 25 -4.33 -55.69 -8.81
N THR A 26 -3.24 -55.94 -8.07
CA THR A 26 -2.85 -57.20 -7.37
C THR A 26 -2.40 -58.44 -8.17
N LYS A 27 -1.11 -58.82 -8.02
CA LYS A 27 -0.64 -60.18 -7.64
C LYS A 27 0.87 -60.21 -7.32
N ARG A 28 1.27 -61.24 -6.58
CA ARG A 28 2.28 -61.30 -5.52
C ARG A 28 3.48 -62.18 -5.91
N MET A 29 4.56 -62.11 -5.10
CA MET A 29 5.69 -63.05 -4.88
C MET A 29 7.01 -62.63 -5.59
N LYS A 30 8.21 -62.72 -4.99
CA LYS A 30 8.72 -63.39 -3.77
C LYS A 30 10.04 -62.72 -3.33
N HIS A 31 10.29 -62.63 -2.02
CA HIS A 31 11.54 -62.18 -1.40
C HIS A 31 12.73 -63.10 -1.73
N HIS A 32 13.91 -62.51 -1.92
CA HIS A 32 15.19 -63.13 -1.54
C HIS A 32 16.09 -62.07 -0.87
N GLU A 33 16.56 -62.39 0.32
CA GLU A 33 17.35 -61.56 1.24
C GLU A 33 18.81 -61.40 0.82
N GLY A 34 19.45 -60.31 1.25
CA GLY A 34 20.92 -60.20 1.28
C GLY A 34 21.52 -58.80 1.23
N THR A 35 21.24 -57.98 2.26
CA THR A 35 22.15 -57.01 2.91
C THR A 35 23.09 -56.13 2.07
N GLU A 36 22.70 -54.87 1.84
CA GLU A 36 23.59 -53.70 2.04
C GLU A 36 22.75 -52.55 2.65
N SER A 37 23.34 -51.87 3.62
CA SER A 37 22.73 -50.92 4.56
C SER A 37 22.02 -49.74 3.89
N VAL A 38 20.70 -49.63 4.12
CA VAL A 38 19.88 -48.47 3.78
C VAL A 38 19.82 -47.54 4.99
N ASP A 39 20.93 -46.87 5.30
CA ASP A 39 20.97 -45.79 6.30
C ASP A 39 21.87 -44.67 5.77
N ASP A 40 21.42 -43.94 4.73
CA ASP A 40 21.88 -42.54 4.55
C ASP A 40 21.09 -41.68 3.55
N LYS A 41 19.84 -42.03 3.19
CA LYS A 41 19.05 -41.23 2.24
C LYS A 41 17.59 -41.04 2.66
N MET A 42 17.36 -40.57 3.88
CA MET A 42 16.09 -39.91 4.23
C MET A 42 16.30 -38.67 5.10
N SER A 43 15.72 -37.56 4.62
CA SER A 43 15.47 -36.27 5.28
C SER A 43 16.55 -35.19 5.21
N ALA A 44 16.66 -34.55 4.04
CA ALA A 44 16.94 -33.12 4.01
C ALA A 44 15.65 -32.39 4.45
N VAL A 45 15.35 -32.38 5.75
CA VAL A 45 14.30 -31.54 6.32
C VAL A 45 14.65 -30.09 5.96
N ALA A 46 13.83 -29.46 5.12
CA ALA A 46 14.01 -28.05 4.78
C ALA A 46 14.11 -27.25 6.07
N LYS A 47 15.25 -26.59 6.29
CA LYS A 47 15.48 -25.79 7.50
C LYS A 47 14.33 -24.77 7.62
N PRO A 48 13.65 -24.70 8.77
CA PRO A 48 12.55 -23.75 8.95
C PRO A 48 13.08 -22.33 8.75
N ILE A 49 12.47 -21.60 7.81
CA ILE A 49 12.85 -20.22 7.54
C ILE A 49 12.38 -19.37 8.72
N PRO A 50 13.27 -18.64 9.41
CA PRO A 50 12.87 -17.81 10.54
C PRO A 50 11.92 -16.71 10.05
N PHE A 51 10.78 -16.57 10.73
CA PHE A 51 9.83 -15.49 10.49
C PHE A 51 9.86 -14.55 11.69
N PRO A 52 10.38 -13.31 11.55
CA PRO A 52 10.38 -12.35 12.64
C PRO A 52 8.94 -11.91 12.92
N GLU A 53 8.44 -12.30 14.09
CA GLU A 53 7.09 -11.92 14.54
C GLU A 53 7.10 -10.53 15.17
N LYS A 54 6.02 -9.79 14.96
CA LYS A 54 5.84 -8.47 15.57
C LYS A 54 5.47 -8.61 17.05
N PRO A 55 5.81 -7.62 17.91
CA PRO A 55 5.48 -7.65 19.33
C PRO A 55 4.01 -7.96 19.62
N ALA A 56 3.08 -7.33 18.89
CA ALA A 56 1.64 -7.59 19.04
C ALA A 56 1.23 -9.06 18.86
N VAL A 57 1.88 -9.78 17.94
CA VAL A 57 1.59 -11.20 17.68
C VAL A 57 2.11 -12.07 18.83
N ILE A 58 3.26 -11.69 19.39
CA ILE A 58 3.88 -12.37 20.52
C ILE A 58 3.03 -12.16 21.79
N GLU A 59 2.63 -10.92 22.07
CA GLU A 59 1.77 -10.56 23.20
C GLU A 59 0.42 -11.31 23.13
N GLU A 60 -0.18 -11.44 21.93
CA GLU A 60 -1.42 -12.22 21.74
C GLU A 60 -1.19 -13.72 22.00
N ARG A 61 -0.12 -14.29 21.44
CA ARG A 61 0.20 -15.71 21.65
C ARG A 61 0.46 -16.04 23.11
N ASN A 62 1.09 -15.12 23.84
CA ASN A 62 1.31 -15.26 25.28
C ASN A 62 0.03 -15.05 26.11
N GLY A 63 -1.07 -14.62 25.47
CA GLY A 63 -2.34 -14.34 26.12
C GLY A 63 -2.32 -13.07 26.99
N GLU A 64 -1.39 -12.15 26.73
CA GLU A 64 -1.29 -10.84 27.39
C GLU A 64 -2.36 -9.89 26.85
N ILE A 65 -2.63 -9.98 25.54
CA ILE A 65 -3.69 -9.26 24.85
C ILE A 65 -4.64 -10.24 24.17
N GLU A 66 -5.84 -9.76 23.88
CA GLU A 66 -6.85 -10.48 23.10
C GLU A 66 -7.67 -9.50 22.25
N PHE A 67 -8.25 -10.01 21.17
CA PHE A 67 -9.10 -9.24 20.27
C PHE A 67 -10.56 -9.61 20.52
N ARG A 68 -11.36 -8.65 20.98
CA ARG A 68 -12.79 -8.86 21.25
C ARG A 68 -13.65 -8.02 20.33
N VAL A 69 -14.65 -8.63 19.72
CA VAL A 69 -15.69 -7.91 18.99
C VAL A 69 -16.86 -7.69 19.94
N VAL A 70 -17.23 -6.43 20.14
CA VAL A 70 -18.29 -6.00 21.06
C VAL A 70 -19.25 -5.04 20.35
N ASN A 71 -20.49 -5.03 20.80
CA ASN A 71 -21.49 -4.02 20.46
C ASN A 71 -22.25 -3.62 21.73
N ASN A 72 -23.17 -2.66 21.61
CA ASN A 72 -24.02 -2.28 22.73
C ASN A 72 -25.16 -3.29 22.93
N ASP A 73 -24.82 -4.42 23.55
CA ASP A 73 -25.69 -5.52 23.94
C ASP A 73 -26.28 -5.38 25.36
N ASN A 74 -25.99 -4.26 26.05
CA ASN A 74 -26.26 -4.01 27.48
C ASN A 74 -25.49 -4.90 28.46
N GLU A 75 -24.49 -5.67 28.03
CA GLU A 75 -23.64 -6.46 28.92
C GLU A 75 -22.56 -5.59 29.58
N ARG A 76 -22.24 -5.90 30.84
CA ARG A 76 -21.30 -5.09 31.64
C ARG A 76 -19.91 -5.06 31.00
N GLU A 77 -19.40 -6.20 30.53
CA GLU A 77 -18.07 -6.28 29.91
C GLU A 77 -18.02 -5.49 28.59
N SER A 78 -19.02 -5.68 27.72
CA SER A 78 -19.16 -4.95 26.46
C SER A 78 -19.19 -3.44 26.70
N LEU A 79 -19.95 -2.98 27.71
CA LEU A 79 -20.02 -1.56 28.05
C LEU A 79 -18.70 -0.99 28.57
N ILE A 80 -17.94 -1.75 29.37
CA ILE A 80 -16.60 -1.36 29.83
C ILE A 80 -15.66 -1.17 28.63
N ILE A 81 -15.64 -2.14 27.71
CA ILE A 81 -14.78 -2.10 26.52
C ILE A 81 -15.16 -0.92 25.61
N LEU A 82 -16.46 -0.75 25.31
CA LEU A 82 -16.96 0.36 24.51
C LEU A 82 -16.63 1.72 25.14
N THR A 83 -16.72 1.82 26.47
CA THR A 83 -16.35 3.04 27.20
C THR A 83 -14.86 3.33 27.10
N GLY A 84 -14.00 2.30 27.22
CA GLY A 84 -12.57 2.42 27.00
C GLY A 84 -12.23 2.90 25.59
N LEU A 85 -12.86 2.29 24.57
CA LEU A 85 -12.72 2.71 23.18
C LEU A 85 -13.16 4.15 22.95
N LYS A 86 -14.33 4.55 23.46
CA LYS A 86 -14.83 5.93 23.39
C LYS A 86 -13.77 6.90 23.94
N CYS A 87 -13.19 6.61 25.10
CA CYS A 87 -12.17 7.46 25.71
C CYS A 87 -10.90 7.56 24.84
N ILE A 88 -10.48 6.47 24.21
CA ILE A 88 -9.34 6.47 23.28
C ILE A 88 -9.67 7.30 22.04
N PHE A 89 -10.81 7.07 21.39
CA PHE A 89 -11.22 7.84 20.22
C PHE A 89 -11.33 9.33 20.52
N GLN A 90 -11.91 9.71 21.65
CA GLN A 90 -12.01 11.12 22.05
C GLN A 90 -10.65 11.81 22.27
N LYS A 91 -9.61 11.04 22.66
CA LYS A 91 -8.25 11.56 22.82
C LYS A 91 -7.48 11.59 21.50
N GLN A 92 -7.59 10.53 20.69
CA GLN A 92 -6.81 10.36 19.46
C GLN A 92 -7.42 11.08 18.25
N LEU A 93 -8.73 11.39 18.29
CA LEU A 93 -9.46 12.06 17.22
C LEU A 93 -10.01 13.42 17.70
N PRO A 94 -9.14 14.43 17.99
CA PRO A 94 -9.56 15.70 18.58
C PRO A 94 -10.46 16.54 17.66
N LYS A 95 -10.42 16.29 16.34
CA LYS A 95 -11.29 16.97 15.36
C LYS A 95 -12.74 16.46 15.39
N MET A 96 -12.98 15.30 16.00
CA MET A 96 -14.32 14.70 16.07
C MET A 96 -15.04 15.14 17.36
N PRO A 97 -16.30 15.61 17.30
CA PRO A 97 -17.04 15.97 18.50
C PRO A 97 -17.19 14.79 19.47
N LYS A 98 -16.97 15.05 20.77
CA LYS A 98 -16.98 14.00 21.80
C LYS A 98 -18.32 13.26 21.89
N ASP A 99 -19.43 14.00 21.76
CA ASP A 99 -20.78 13.44 21.79
C ASP A 99 -21.08 12.62 20.54
N TYR A 100 -20.52 13.03 19.40
CA TYR A 100 -20.63 12.28 18.15
C TYR A 100 -19.96 10.91 18.28
N ILE A 101 -18.73 10.87 18.81
CA ILE A 101 -18.01 9.62 19.09
C ILE A 101 -18.82 8.73 20.02
N ALA A 102 -19.29 9.28 21.16
CA ALA A 102 -20.06 8.51 22.14
C ALA A 102 -21.32 7.91 21.51
N ARG A 103 -22.07 8.71 20.75
CA ARG A 103 -23.31 8.28 20.10
C ARG A 103 -23.08 7.11 19.15
N LEU A 104 -22.02 7.12 18.33
CA LEU A 104 -21.76 6.05 17.37
C LEU A 104 -21.10 4.81 18.01
N VAL A 105 -20.22 4.98 18.99
CA VAL A 105 -19.62 3.84 19.70
C VAL A 105 -20.68 3.03 20.47
N TYR A 106 -21.67 3.70 21.06
CA TYR A 106 -22.78 3.02 21.76
C TYR A 106 -23.98 2.71 20.86
N ASP A 107 -23.92 3.00 19.56
CA ASP A 107 -24.99 2.69 18.63
C ASP A 107 -25.06 1.18 18.39
N ARG A 108 -26.26 0.60 18.46
CA ARG A 108 -26.46 -0.85 18.35
C ARG A 108 -26.22 -1.40 16.94
N THR A 109 -26.22 -0.55 15.92
CA THR A 109 -25.92 -0.92 14.54
C THR A 109 -24.42 -0.91 14.23
N HIS A 110 -23.61 -0.40 15.17
CA HIS A 110 -22.15 -0.39 15.06
C HIS A 110 -21.55 -1.54 15.86
N LEU A 111 -20.46 -2.08 15.33
CA LEU A 111 -19.62 -3.08 15.98
C LEU A 111 -18.25 -2.48 16.24
N SER A 112 -17.61 -2.88 17.33
CA SER A 112 -16.24 -2.48 17.61
C SER A 112 -15.38 -3.70 17.86
N ILE A 113 -14.24 -3.79 17.16
CA ILE A 113 -13.18 -4.72 17.51
C ILE A 113 -12.15 -3.99 18.38
N ALA A 114 -11.92 -4.51 19.58
CA ALA A 114 -11.03 -3.92 20.58
C ALA A 114 -9.84 -4.83 20.86
N ILE A 115 -8.68 -4.21 21.08
CA ILE A 115 -7.52 -4.86 21.69
C ILE A 115 -7.66 -4.67 23.20
N VAL A 116 -7.80 -5.79 23.91
CA VAL A 116 -7.95 -5.81 25.37
C VAL A 116 -6.73 -6.46 25.98
N LYS A 117 -6.07 -5.77 26.90
CA LYS A 117 -5.01 -6.31 27.75
C LYS A 117 -5.63 -6.76 29.07
N LYS A 118 -5.22 -7.93 29.56
CA LYS A 118 -5.79 -8.49 30.81
C LYS A 118 -5.50 -7.58 32.01
N PRO A 119 -6.48 -7.36 32.93
CA PRO A 119 -7.79 -8.02 32.96
C PRO A 119 -8.83 -7.43 31.98
N LEU A 120 -8.93 -6.12 31.78
CA LEU A 120 -9.93 -5.46 30.91
C LEU A 120 -9.47 -4.06 30.41
N GLU A 121 -8.16 -3.86 30.26
CA GLU A 121 -7.61 -2.59 29.77
C GLU A 121 -7.73 -2.49 28.24
N VAL A 122 -8.37 -1.45 27.74
CA VAL A 122 -8.50 -1.23 26.29
C VAL A 122 -7.26 -0.50 25.77
N VAL A 123 -6.59 -1.08 24.78
CA VAL A 123 -5.39 -0.51 24.14
C VAL A 123 -5.73 0.29 22.88
N GLY A 124 -6.78 -0.12 22.18
CA GLY A 124 -7.22 0.51 20.94
C GLY A 124 -8.29 -0.31 20.24
N GLY A 125 -8.83 0.19 19.13
CA GLY A 125 -9.88 -0.51 18.41
C GLY A 125 -10.31 0.15 17.12
N ILE A 126 -11.18 -0.56 16.42
CA ILE A 126 -11.88 -0.09 15.22
C ILE A 126 -13.37 -0.22 15.45
N THR A 127 -14.11 0.88 15.31
CA THR A 127 -15.57 0.87 15.23
C THR A 127 -15.98 0.91 13.77
N TYR A 128 -16.82 -0.03 13.35
CA TYR A 128 -17.30 -0.17 11.99
C TYR A 128 -18.80 -0.49 11.94
N ARG A 129 -19.43 -0.16 10.82
CA ARG A 129 -20.84 -0.39 10.57
C ARG A 129 -21.00 -1.27 9.31
N PRO A 130 -21.40 -2.54 9.44
CA PRO A 130 -21.63 -3.40 8.29
C PRO A 130 -22.99 -3.11 7.63
N PHE A 131 -23.01 -3.05 6.30
CA PHE A 131 -24.24 -2.90 5.52
C PHE A 131 -24.62 -4.23 4.87
N LYS A 132 -25.48 -4.99 5.55
CA LYS A 132 -25.94 -6.31 5.10
C LYS A 132 -26.54 -6.24 3.69
N GLY A 133 -26.15 -7.15 2.81
CA GLY A 133 -26.64 -7.23 1.43
C GLY A 133 -26.01 -6.22 0.46
N ARG A 134 -25.08 -5.37 0.94
CA ARG A 134 -24.32 -4.42 0.10
C ARG A 134 -22.84 -4.78 -0.01
N GLN A 135 -22.42 -5.87 0.65
CA GLN A 135 -21.05 -6.39 0.65
C GLN A 135 -19.97 -5.38 1.10
N PHE A 136 -20.35 -4.32 1.81
CA PHE A 136 -19.39 -3.35 2.37
C PHE A 136 -19.67 -3.00 3.83
N ALA A 137 -18.64 -2.54 4.53
CA ALA A 137 -18.76 -1.92 5.84
C ALA A 137 -18.04 -0.57 5.87
N GLU A 138 -18.60 0.37 6.62
CA GLU A 138 -17.98 1.66 6.90
C GLU A 138 -17.09 1.53 8.14
N ILE A 139 -15.80 1.88 8.02
CA ILE A 139 -14.93 2.09 9.17
C ILE A 139 -15.16 3.52 9.65
N VAL A 140 -15.70 3.65 10.86
CA VAL A 140 -16.09 4.94 11.44
C VAL A 140 -14.95 5.52 12.26
N PHE A 141 -14.35 4.70 13.13
CA PHE A 141 -13.22 5.10 13.98
C PHE A 141 -12.13 4.04 13.95
N CYS A 142 -10.88 4.47 13.93
CA CYS A 142 -9.71 3.61 14.04
C CYS A 142 -8.64 4.34 14.84
N ALA A 143 -8.31 3.85 16.03
CA ALA A 143 -7.29 4.47 16.87
C ALA A 143 -6.63 3.47 17.82
N ILE A 144 -5.36 3.71 18.11
CA ILE A 144 -4.58 3.01 19.14
C ILE A 144 -4.09 4.06 20.13
N SER A 145 -4.06 3.73 21.41
CA SER A 145 -3.51 4.62 22.45
C SER A 145 -2.06 5.00 22.15
N SER A 146 -1.71 6.29 22.33
CA SER A 146 -0.42 6.85 21.92
C SER A 146 0.79 6.15 22.51
N ASP A 147 0.70 5.68 23.75
CA ASP A 147 1.74 4.93 24.46
C ASP A 147 2.00 3.53 23.88
N GLN A 148 1.05 2.99 23.12
CA GLN A 148 1.15 1.66 22.49
C GLN A 148 1.31 1.75 20.96
N GLN A 149 1.40 2.95 20.40
CA GLN A 149 1.75 3.13 18.99
C GLN A 149 3.18 2.59 18.76
N VAL A 150 3.51 2.17 17.53
CA VAL A 150 4.81 1.54 17.14
C VAL A 150 4.93 0.02 17.37
N LYS A 151 4.18 -0.61 18.28
CA LYS A 151 4.23 -2.09 18.49
C LYS A 151 3.61 -2.95 17.37
N GLY A 152 3.03 -2.31 16.36
CA GLY A 152 2.36 -2.97 15.24
C GLY A 152 0.88 -3.28 15.47
N TYR A 153 0.28 -2.78 16.55
CA TYR A 153 -1.11 -3.03 16.91
C TYR A 153 -2.12 -2.68 15.83
N GLY A 154 -1.99 -1.52 15.18
CA GLY A 154 -2.95 -1.11 14.14
C GLY A 154 -3.01 -2.11 12.98
N ALA A 155 -1.85 -2.55 12.47
CA ALA A 155 -1.80 -3.53 11.38
C ALA A 155 -2.33 -4.90 11.80
N HIS A 156 -2.07 -5.30 13.05
CA HIS A 156 -2.57 -6.57 13.61
C HIS A 156 -4.09 -6.54 13.79
N LEU A 157 -4.61 -5.44 14.33
CA LEU A 157 -6.04 -5.17 14.49
C LEU A 157 -6.80 -5.16 13.16
N MET A 158 -6.25 -4.52 12.13
CA MET A 158 -6.84 -4.52 10.80
C MET A 158 -6.85 -5.93 10.18
N SER A 159 -5.82 -6.74 10.44
CA SER A 159 -5.77 -8.13 9.97
C SER A 159 -6.83 -8.99 10.65
N HIS A 160 -6.99 -8.84 11.97
CA HIS A 160 -8.08 -9.44 12.74
C HIS A 160 -9.46 -9.02 12.23
N LEU A 161 -9.67 -7.72 12.00
CA LEU A 161 -10.93 -7.20 11.46
C LEU A 161 -11.27 -7.82 10.11
N LYS A 162 -10.31 -7.87 9.18
CA LYS A 162 -10.51 -8.45 7.85
C LYS A 162 -10.87 -9.94 7.92
N ASP A 163 -10.12 -10.71 8.70
CA ASP A 163 -10.39 -12.14 8.84
C ASP A 163 -11.72 -12.41 9.55
N TYR A 164 -12.05 -11.64 10.59
CA TYR A 164 -13.33 -11.74 11.30
C TYR A 164 -14.52 -11.42 10.39
N VAL A 165 -14.49 -10.28 9.71
CA VAL A 165 -15.61 -9.82 8.86
C VAL A 165 -15.84 -10.77 7.69
N LYS A 166 -14.76 -11.29 7.07
CA LYS A 166 -14.86 -12.30 6.02
C LYS A 166 -15.43 -13.63 6.50
N ALA A 167 -15.16 -14.01 7.74
CA ALA A 167 -15.64 -15.27 8.31
C ALA A 167 -17.10 -15.20 8.79
N THR A 168 -17.58 -14.00 9.14
CA THR A 168 -18.87 -13.81 9.82
C THR A 168 -19.93 -13.10 8.97
N SER A 169 -19.56 -12.53 7.82
CA SER A 169 -20.46 -11.73 6.98
C SER A 169 -20.14 -11.83 5.49
N ASP A 170 -20.98 -11.22 4.65
CA ASP A 170 -20.82 -11.07 3.20
C ASP A 170 -19.96 -9.87 2.79
N VAL A 171 -19.43 -9.12 3.76
CA VAL A 171 -18.66 -7.90 3.52
C VAL A 171 -17.30 -8.25 2.90
N MET A 172 -17.02 -7.64 1.75
CA MET A 172 -15.76 -7.77 1.01
C MET A 172 -15.05 -6.42 0.82
N HIS A 173 -15.74 -5.31 1.09
CA HIS A 173 -15.21 -3.97 0.91
C HIS A 173 -15.29 -3.17 2.22
N PHE A 174 -14.23 -2.43 2.53
CA PHE A 174 -14.28 -1.38 3.55
C PHE A 174 -14.24 -0.02 2.89
N LEU A 175 -15.09 0.88 3.37
CA LEU A 175 -15.06 2.31 3.04
C LEU A 175 -14.75 3.09 4.30
N THR A 176 -13.93 4.13 4.18
CA THR A 176 -13.56 4.99 5.31
C THR A 176 -13.29 6.40 4.81
N TYR A 177 -13.59 7.40 5.64
CA TYR A 177 -12.99 8.72 5.50
C TYR A 177 -11.72 8.77 6.35
N ALA A 178 -10.58 8.90 5.70
CA ALA A 178 -9.29 9.02 6.37
C ALA A 178 -8.90 10.49 6.46
N ASP A 179 -8.39 10.92 7.61
CA ASP A 179 -7.69 12.20 7.71
C ASP A 179 -6.32 12.11 7.01
N ASN A 180 -5.74 13.26 6.67
CA ASN A 180 -4.47 13.31 5.93
C ASN A 180 -3.34 12.54 6.64
N TYR A 181 -3.33 12.52 7.98
CA TYR A 181 -2.33 11.79 8.76
C TYR A 181 -2.51 10.27 8.71
N ALA A 182 -3.74 9.75 8.57
CA ALA A 182 -3.99 8.31 8.49
C ALA A 182 -3.94 7.73 7.08
N ILE A 183 -3.92 8.54 6.00
CA ILE A 183 -3.86 8.04 4.61
C ILE A 183 -2.71 7.04 4.44
N GLY A 184 -1.52 7.33 4.97
CA GLY A 184 -0.36 6.43 4.89
C GLY A 184 -0.58 5.10 5.61
N TYR A 185 -1.29 5.11 6.73
CA TYR A 185 -1.69 3.88 7.44
C TYR A 185 -2.66 3.06 6.60
N PHE A 186 -3.74 3.67 6.11
CA PHE A 186 -4.75 2.99 5.31
C PHE A 186 -4.18 2.45 3.99
N LYS A 187 -3.33 3.21 3.29
CA LYS A 187 -2.58 2.74 2.12
C LYS A 187 -1.80 1.45 2.43
N LYS A 188 -1.05 1.41 3.55
CA LYS A 188 -0.33 0.20 3.99
C LYS A 188 -1.26 -0.97 4.32
N GLN A 189 -2.50 -0.69 4.69
CA GLN A 189 -3.54 -1.71 4.90
C GLN A 189 -4.28 -2.10 3.62
N GLY A 190 -3.85 -1.63 2.44
CA GLY A 190 -4.48 -1.98 1.16
C GLY A 190 -5.74 -1.16 0.86
N PHE A 191 -5.85 0.06 1.39
CA PHE A 191 -6.84 1.03 0.94
C PHE A 191 -6.29 1.87 -0.20
N THR A 192 -7.15 2.26 -1.13
CA THR A 192 -6.87 3.18 -2.23
C THR A 192 -7.86 4.35 -2.21
N LYS A 193 -7.48 5.48 -2.81
CA LYS A 193 -8.38 6.61 -3.04
C LYS A 193 -9.38 6.32 -4.18
N GLU A 194 -9.07 5.33 -5.02
CA GLU A 194 -9.94 4.92 -6.12
C GLU A 194 -11.11 4.07 -5.61
N ILE A 195 -12.32 4.61 -5.70
CA ILE A 195 -13.53 3.91 -5.27
C ILE A 195 -14.10 3.15 -6.47
N THR A 196 -13.86 1.84 -6.51
CA THR A 196 -14.37 0.94 -7.56
C THR A 196 -15.78 0.43 -7.28
N LEU A 197 -16.27 0.56 -6.04
CA LEU A 197 -17.63 0.17 -5.69
C LEU A 197 -18.64 1.17 -6.30
N ASP A 198 -19.69 0.66 -6.95
CA ASP A 198 -20.72 1.48 -7.58
C ASP A 198 -21.31 2.48 -6.56
N ARG A 199 -21.36 3.76 -6.95
CA ARG A 199 -21.87 4.86 -6.13
C ARG A 199 -23.26 4.54 -5.54
N ARG A 200 -24.14 3.85 -6.27
CA ARG A 200 -25.48 3.47 -5.80
C ARG A 200 -25.46 2.54 -4.58
N VAL A 201 -24.36 1.82 -4.37
CA VAL A 201 -24.19 0.87 -3.27
C VAL A 201 -23.87 1.59 -1.96
N TRP A 202 -23.12 2.69 -1.99
CA TRP A 202 -22.59 3.32 -0.77
C TRP A 202 -22.98 4.79 -0.58
N MET A 203 -23.30 5.52 -1.64
CA MET A 203 -23.64 6.94 -1.57
C MET A 203 -24.94 7.13 -0.77
N GLY A 204 -24.90 8.02 0.23
CA GLY A 204 -26.00 8.26 1.16
C GLY A 204 -26.09 7.28 2.35
N TYR A 205 -25.26 6.23 2.39
CA TYR A 205 -25.22 5.27 3.50
C TYR A 205 -24.10 5.58 4.50
N ILE A 206 -22.94 5.99 3.99
CA ILE A 206 -21.79 6.41 4.79
C ILE A 206 -21.89 7.88 5.18
N LYS A 207 -21.16 8.28 6.22
CA LYS A 207 -21.10 9.68 6.65
C LYS A 207 -19.96 10.41 5.96
N ASP A 208 -20.27 11.58 5.42
CA ASP A 208 -19.28 12.49 4.87
C ASP A 208 -18.63 13.29 6.01
N TYR A 209 -17.30 13.32 6.02
CA TYR A 209 -16.53 14.08 6.99
C TYR A 209 -15.75 15.18 6.28
N GLU A 210 -15.97 16.43 6.70
CA GLU A 210 -15.27 17.58 6.15
C GLU A 210 -13.75 17.44 6.34
N GLY A 211 -13.00 17.58 5.25
CA GLY A 211 -11.54 17.41 5.24
C GLY A 211 -11.05 15.96 5.33
N GLY A 212 -11.93 14.97 5.25
CA GLY A 212 -11.56 13.55 5.11
C GLY A 212 -11.43 13.13 3.65
N THR A 213 -10.47 12.28 3.33
CA THR A 213 -10.35 11.62 2.03
C THR A 213 -11.05 10.27 2.08
N ILE A 214 -12.03 10.05 1.19
CA ILE A 214 -12.66 8.73 1.05
C ILE A 214 -11.64 7.70 0.52
N MET A 215 -11.60 6.53 1.14
CA MET A 215 -10.74 5.43 0.74
C MET A 215 -11.48 4.09 0.76
N GLN A 216 -11.16 3.21 -0.19
CA GLN A 216 -11.72 1.88 -0.31
C GLN A 216 -10.64 0.80 -0.11
N CYS A 217 -10.95 -0.24 0.66
CA CYS A 217 -10.19 -1.50 0.68
C CYS A 217 -11.05 -2.63 0.15
N SER A 218 -10.58 -3.30 -0.91
CA SER A 218 -11.18 -4.54 -1.42
C SER A 218 -10.40 -5.73 -0.88
N MET A 219 -11.05 -6.60 -0.12
CA MET A 219 -10.40 -7.75 0.51
C MET A 219 -10.14 -8.88 -0.50
N LEU A 220 -9.05 -9.61 -0.29
CA LEU A 220 -8.68 -10.75 -1.12
C LEU A 220 -9.41 -12.01 -0.62
N PRO A 221 -10.20 -12.71 -1.47
CA PRO A 221 -11.10 -13.78 -1.00
C PRO A 221 -10.38 -14.94 -0.31
N ARG A 222 -9.28 -15.42 -0.88
CA ARG A 222 -8.63 -16.68 -0.47
C ARG A 222 -7.57 -16.55 0.63
N ILE A 223 -7.32 -15.34 1.12
CA ILE A 223 -6.21 -15.05 2.02
C ILE A 223 -6.71 -14.91 3.45
N ARG A 224 -5.97 -15.49 4.41
CA ARG A 224 -6.07 -15.16 5.84
C ARG A 224 -5.03 -14.08 6.15
N TYR A 225 -5.48 -12.89 6.51
CA TYR A 225 -4.64 -11.71 6.72
C TYR A 225 -3.67 -11.89 7.89
N LEU A 226 -4.06 -12.59 8.95
CA LEU A 226 -3.18 -12.93 10.09
C LEU A 226 -1.99 -13.82 9.68
N GLU A 227 -2.14 -14.62 8.63
CA GLU A 227 -1.08 -15.49 8.11
C GLU A 227 -0.32 -14.89 6.90
N MET A 228 -0.70 -13.67 6.48
CA MET A 228 -0.17 -13.05 5.25
C MET A 228 1.35 -13.00 5.23
N GLY A 229 1.99 -12.61 6.35
CA GLY A 229 3.45 -12.52 6.42
C GLY A 229 4.14 -13.86 6.17
N ARG A 230 3.61 -14.95 6.74
CA ARG A 230 4.13 -16.30 6.55
C ARG A 230 3.87 -16.80 5.12
N MET A 231 2.69 -16.50 4.57
CA MET A 231 2.35 -16.82 3.19
C MET A 231 3.30 -16.14 2.20
N LEU A 232 3.55 -14.83 2.35
CA LEU A 232 4.45 -14.07 1.49
C LEU A 232 5.89 -14.58 1.58
N LEU A 233 6.36 -14.94 2.79
CA LEU A 233 7.68 -15.53 2.96
C LEU A 233 7.81 -16.89 2.23
N LYS A 234 6.78 -17.75 2.32
CA LYS A 234 6.72 -19.02 1.58
C LYS A 234 6.73 -18.80 0.07
N GLN A 235 5.96 -17.83 -0.43
CA GLN A 235 5.91 -17.48 -1.85
C GLN A 235 7.27 -16.97 -2.34
N LYS A 236 7.90 -16.07 -1.58
CA LYS A 236 9.24 -15.54 -1.87
C LYS A 236 10.26 -16.67 -1.99
N GLU A 237 10.27 -17.61 -1.04
CA GLU A 237 11.22 -18.72 -1.09
C GLU A 237 10.92 -19.75 -2.18
N CYS A 238 9.64 -19.96 -2.54
CA CYS A 238 9.30 -20.77 -3.71
C CYS A 238 9.89 -20.16 -5.00
N VAL A 239 9.74 -18.84 -5.18
CA VAL A 239 10.33 -18.11 -6.31
C VAL A 239 11.87 -18.19 -6.26
N GLN A 240 12.48 -17.95 -5.11
CA GLN A 240 13.94 -18.01 -4.95
C GLN A 240 14.49 -19.43 -5.16
N ALA A 241 13.79 -20.48 -4.74
CA ALA A 241 14.19 -21.86 -4.99
C ALA A 241 14.16 -22.18 -6.49
N LYS A 242 13.13 -21.70 -7.21
CA LYS A 242 13.07 -21.82 -8.67
C LYS A 242 14.21 -21.04 -9.32
N ILE A 243 14.48 -19.81 -8.88
CA ILE A 243 15.61 -19.01 -9.38
C ILE A 243 16.93 -19.76 -9.15
N ARG A 244 17.19 -20.28 -7.94
CA ARG A 244 18.42 -21.01 -7.60
C ARG A 244 18.66 -22.26 -8.47
N ALA A 245 17.59 -22.90 -8.97
CA ALA A 245 17.72 -24.05 -9.85
C ALA A 245 18.27 -23.72 -11.26
N TYR A 246 18.14 -22.47 -11.72
CA TYR A 246 18.64 -22.03 -13.03
C TYR A 246 19.75 -20.99 -12.93
N SER A 247 19.71 -20.14 -11.90
CA SER A 247 20.62 -19.02 -11.70
C SER A 247 21.94 -19.48 -11.11
N LYS A 248 23.02 -19.11 -11.79
CA LYS A 248 24.40 -19.23 -11.30
C LYS A 248 24.86 -17.96 -10.56
N SER A 249 23.98 -16.99 -10.34
CA SER A 249 24.33 -15.69 -9.73
C SER A 249 24.86 -15.79 -8.29
N HIS A 250 24.59 -16.90 -7.60
CA HIS A 250 25.10 -17.17 -6.26
C HIS A 250 26.55 -17.71 -6.25
N THR A 251 27.11 -18.04 -7.41
CA THR A 251 28.51 -18.45 -7.54
C THR A 251 29.42 -17.24 -7.41
N VAL A 252 30.24 -17.21 -6.37
CA VAL A 252 31.26 -16.17 -6.19
C VAL A 252 32.47 -16.53 -7.05
N HIS A 253 32.75 -15.68 -8.04
CA HIS A 253 33.92 -15.84 -8.89
C HIS A 253 35.13 -15.09 -8.29
N ALA A 254 36.30 -15.74 -8.31
CA ALA A 254 37.54 -15.09 -7.91
C ALA A 254 37.92 -13.96 -8.89
N PRO A 255 38.61 -12.90 -8.43
CA PRO A 255 39.06 -11.85 -9.32
C PRO A 255 40.03 -12.41 -10.38
N PRO A 256 40.03 -11.84 -11.60
CA PRO A 256 40.98 -12.21 -12.65
C PRO A 256 42.44 -12.13 -12.18
N LYS A 257 43.30 -13.05 -12.65
CA LYS A 257 44.72 -13.11 -12.25
C LYS A 257 45.48 -11.83 -12.65
N GLU A 258 45.02 -11.20 -13.71
CA GLU A 258 45.51 -9.96 -14.29
C GLU A 258 45.40 -8.78 -13.33
N TRP A 259 44.47 -8.85 -12.36
CA TRP A 259 44.24 -7.81 -11.36
C TRP A 259 45.14 -7.89 -10.12
N ARG A 260 46.04 -8.87 -10.04
CA ARG A 260 46.98 -9.02 -8.91
C ARG A 260 47.86 -7.80 -8.67
N ASN A 261 48.22 -7.08 -9.72
CA ASN A 261 49.11 -5.90 -9.67
C ASN A 261 48.37 -4.59 -9.97
N GLY A 262 47.04 -4.56 -9.79
CA GLY A 262 46.18 -3.41 -10.09
C GLY A 262 45.07 -3.75 -11.08
N VAL A 263 43.97 -2.99 -11.01
CA VAL A 263 42.80 -3.19 -11.89
C VAL A 263 43.18 -2.84 -13.33
N LYS A 264 42.94 -3.78 -14.24
CA LYS A 264 43.11 -3.58 -15.69
C LYS A 264 41.76 -3.71 -16.37
N GLU A 265 41.55 -2.91 -17.40
CA GLU A 265 40.34 -3.00 -18.23
C GLU A 265 40.25 -4.38 -18.89
N ILE A 266 39.07 -4.99 -18.82
CA ILE A 266 38.77 -6.29 -19.42
C ILE A 266 37.54 -6.08 -20.29
N ASN A 267 37.55 -6.63 -21.51
CA ASN A 267 36.37 -6.65 -22.35
C ASN A 267 35.32 -7.61 -21.73
N PRO A 268 34.13 -7.13 -21.32
CA PRO A 268 33.14 -7.98 -20.67
C PRO A 268 32.66 -9.14 -21.56
N LEU A 269 32.72 -9.00 -22.89
CA LEU A 269 32.33 -10.05 -23.83
C LEU A 269 33.31 -11.24 -23.86
N ASP A 270 34.53 -11.08 -23.37
CA ASP A 270 35.50 -12.16 -23.24
C ASP A 270 35.18 -13.10 -22.08
N ILE A 271 34.33 -12.66 -21.15
CA ILE A 271 33.88 -13.47 -20.01
C ILE A 271 32.69 -14.33 -20.47
N PRO A 272 32.82 -15.67 -20.55
CA PRO A 272 31.77 -16.54 -21.09
C PRO A 272 30.43 -16.43 -20.35
N ALA A 273 30.46 -16.14 -19.05
CA ALA A 273 29.26 -15.95 -18.24
C ALA A 273 28.49 -14.67 -18.58
N ILE A 274 29.19 -13.57 -18.88
CA ILE A 274 28.58 -12.29 -19.30
C ILE A 274 28.03 -12.42 -20.72
N ARG A 275 28.76 -13.09 -21.61
CA ARG A 275 28.25 -13.40 -22.96
C ARG A 275 26.98 -14.25 -22.90
N ALA A 276 26.94 -15.26 -22.03
CA ALA A 276 25.79 -16.16 -21.89
C ALA A 276 24.56 -15.50 -21.22
N SER A 277 24.72 -14.41 -20.48
CA SER A 277 23.58 -13.66 -19.94
C SER A 277 22.88 -12.79 -20.98
N GLY A 278 23.42 -12.71 -22.20
CA GLY A 278 22.94 -11.81 -23.24
C GLY A 278 23.32 -10.36 -22.99
N TRP A 279 24.23 -10.08 -22.05
CA TRP A 279 24.69 -8.73 -21.74
C TRP A 279 25.23 -8.03 -23.00
N SER A 280 24.86 -6.76 -23.16
CA SER A 280 25.39 -5.87 -24.19
C SER A 280 25.79 -4.54 -23.57
N PRO A 281 26.77 -3.83 -24.17
CA PRO A 281 27.14 -2.48 -23.73
C PRO A 281 25.93 -1.54 -23.66
N ASP A 282 25.03 -1.59 -24.65
CA ASP A 282 23.83 -0.75 -24.69
C ASP A 282 22.88 -1.01 -23.52
N MET A 283 22.70 -2.28 -23.12
CA MET A 283 21.89 -2.63 -21.94
C MET A 283 22.53 -2.15 -20.63
N ASP A 284 23.86 -2.21 -20.53
CA ASP A 284 24.61 -1.74 -19.37
C ASP A 284 24.54 -0.22 -19.23
N GLU A 285 24.67 0.49 -20.36
CA GLU A 285 24.51 1.93 -20.42
C GLU A 285 23.10 2.35 -19.99
N LEU A 286 22.05 1.70 -20.52
CA LEU A 286 20.67 1.95 -20.12
C LEU A 286 20.42 1.65 -18.63
N ALA A 287 21.03 0.59 -18.08
CA ALA A 287 20.88 0.25 -16.66
C ALA A 287 21.62 1.23 -15.72
N ARG A 288 22.70 1.86 -16.21
CA ARG A 288 23.43 2.91 -15.49
C ARG A 288 22.79 4.28 -15.62
N GLN A 289 21.91 4.48 -16.60
CA GLN A 289 21.17 5.74 -16.69
C GLN A 289 20.34 5.91 -15.40
N PRO A 290 20.53 7.02 -14.68
CA PRO A 290 19.75 7.28 -13.50
C PRO A 290 18.28 7.36 -13.93
N ARG A 291 17.43 6.56 -13.27
CA ARG A 291 16.00 6.46 -13.60
C ARG A 291 15.30 7.82 -13.54
N HIS A 292 15.78 8.69 -12.66
CA HIS A 292 15.28 10.04 -12.44
C HIS A 292 16.41 11.06 -12.50
N GLY A 293 16.06 12.32 -12.73
CA GLY A 293 17.01 13.43 -12.73
C GLY A 293 17.76 13.61 -11.40
N PRO A 294 18.89 14.33 -11.40
CA PRO A 294 19.77 14.48 -10.22
C PRO A 294 19.09 15.12 -9.01
N ASN A 295 18.05 15.94 -9.24
CA ASN A 295 17.31 16.66 -8.21
C ASN A 295 16.05 15.91 -7.72
N TYR A 296 15.72 14.74 -8.29
CA TYR A 296 14.44 14.07 -8.05
C TYR A 296 14.18 13.83 -6.57
N ASN A 297 15.16 13.29 -5.83
CA ASN A 297 14.97 12.97 -4.42
C ASN A 297 14.74 14.22 -3.56
N GLN A 298 15.48 15.30 -3.83
CA GLN A 298 15.31 16.58 -3.13
C GLN A 298 13.95 17.21 -3.44
N LEU A 299 13.50 17.15 -4.71
CA LEU A 299 12.18 17.63 -5.10
C LEU A 299 11.07 16.80 -4.47
N LEU A 300 11.25 15.47 -4.39
CA LEU A 300 10.32 14.57 -3.74
C LEU A 300 10.21 14.87 -2.23
N HIS A 301 11.33 15.13 -1.56
CA HIS A 301 11.34 15.55 -0.16
C HIS A 301 10.61 16.89 0.02
N LEU A 302 10.93 17.90 -0.79
CA LEU A 302 10.26 19.20 -0.75
C LEU A 302 8.76 19.06 -0.97
N LEU A 303 8.34 18.29 -1.98
CA LEU A 303 6.92 18.05 -2.27
C LEU A 303 6.20 17.39 -1.10
N ASN A 304 6.81 16.38 -0.47
CA ASN A 304 6.26 15.73 0.71
C ASN A 304 6.12 16.71 1.88
N ASP A 305 7.09 17.58 2.11
CA ASP A 305 7.01 18.60 3.16
C ASP A 305 5.88 19.61 2.89
N LEU A 306 5.71 20.03 1.63
CA LEU A 306 4.59 20.89 1.23
C LEU A 306 3.25 20.20 1.45
N GLN A 307 3.08 18.94 1.00
CA GLN A 307 1.84 18.18 1.17
C GLN A 307 1.47 17.94 2.64
N ASN A 308 2.45 17.77 3.52
CA ASN A 308 2.22 17.53 4.95
C ASN A 308 2.04 18.81 5.79
N HIS A 309 2.28 19.98 5.21
CA HIS A 309 2.14 21.24 5.93
C HIS A 309 0.66 21.55 6.25
N GLN A 310 0.39 22.06 7.46
CA GLN A 310 -0.98 22.34 7.94
C GLN A 310 -1.80 23.29 7.05
N SER A 311 -1.13 24.11 6.23
CA SER A 311 -1.77 25.07 5.32
C SER A 311 -1.93 24.54 3.89
N ALA A 312 -1.60 23.27 3.64
CA ALA A 312 -1.66 22.68 2.30
C ALA A 312 -3.03 22.15 1.90
N TRP A 313 -3.97 22.04 2.85
CA TRP A 313 -5.27 21.41 2.64
C TRP A 313 -6.06 21.88 1.40
N PRO A 314 -6.03 23.16 0.94
CA PRO A 314 -6.76 23.57 -0.27
C PRO A 314 -6.05 23.20 -1.57
N PHE A 315 -4.77 22.81 -1.51
CA PHE A 315 -3.89 22.65 -2.65
C PHE A 315 -3.48 21.19 -2.88
N LEU A 316 -4.01 20.25 -2.08
CA LEU A 316 -3.64 18.84 -2.15
C LEU A 316 -4.14 18.13 -3.42
N VAL A 317 -5.24 18.61 -4.00
CA VAL A 317 -5.91 18.03 -5.17
C VAL A 317 -6.47 19.14 -6.05
N PRO A 318 -6.78 18.86 -7.34
CA PRO A 318 -7.39 19.85 -8.23
C PRO A 318 -8.72 20.37 -7.66
N VAL A 319 -9.01 21.65 -7.90
CA VAL A 319 -10.30 22.26 -7.54
C VAL A 319 -11.42 21.58 -8.31
N ASN A 320 -12.39 21.00 -7.60
CA ASN A 320 -13.49 20.32 -8.26
C ASN A 320 -14.45 21.32 -8.95
N ARG A 321 -14.69 21.13 -10.25
CA ARG A 321 -15.61 21.97 -11.03
C ARG A 321 -17.05 21.93 -10.52
N ASP A 322 -17.47 20.80 -9.95
CA ASP A 322 -18.82 20.65 -9.40
C ASP A 322 -19.00 21.47 -8.12
N ASP A 323 -17.92 21.69 -7.37
CA ASP A 323 -17.95 22.46 -6.11
C ASP A 323 -17.71 23.96 -6.35
N VAL A 324 -16.94 24.30 -7.40
CA VAL A 324 -16.58 25.68 -7.76
C VAL A 324 -16.75 25.89 -9.27
N ALA A 325 -17.97 26.25 -9.69
CA ALA A 325 -18.40 26.21 -11.08
C ALA A 325 -17.61 27.14 -12.03
N ASP A 326 -17.26 28.35 -11.58
CA ASP A 326 -16.60 29.38 -12.38
C ASP A 326 -15.06 29.34 -12.28
N TYR A 327 -14.49 28.44 -11.46
CA TYR A 327 -13.05 28.41 -11.20
C TYR A 327 -12.21 28.31 -12.48
N TYR A 328 -12.55 27.37 -13.35
CA TYR A 328 -11.85 27.13 -14.61
C TYR A 328 -12.16 28.17 -15.70
N ASP A 329 -13.16 29.02 -15.49
CA ASP A 329 -13.42 30.17 -16.35
C ASP A 329 -12.47 31.33 -16.00
N VAL A 330 -12.05 31.44 -14.73
CA VAL A 330 -11.13 32.47 -14.22
C VAL A 330 -9.66 32.02 -14.28
N ILE A 331 -9.38 30.78 -13.89
CA ILE A 331 -8.05 30.18 -13.82
C ILE A 331 -7.80 29.32 -15.06
N LYS A 332 -6.84 29.73 -15.89
CA LYS A 332 -6.54 29.10 -17.18
C LYS A 332 -5.50 28.00 -17.10
N GLU A 333 -4.58 28.09 -16.15
CA GLU A 333 -3.51 27.12 -15.92
C GLU A 333 -3.63 26.60 -14.48
N PRO A 334 -4.58 25.69 -14.20
CA PRO A 334 -4.76 25.13 -12.87
C PRO A 334 -3.54 24.28 -12.47
N MET A 335 -3.19 24.31 -11.18
CA MET A 335 -2.11 23.50 -10.61
C MET A 335 -2.44 23.15 -9.16
N ASP A 336 -1.96 21.99 -8.71
CA ASP A 336 -2.12 21.48 -7.35
C ASP A 336 -1.00 20.47 -7.02
N LEU A 337 -0.82 20.16 -5.75
CA LEU A 337 0.28 19.33 -5.26
C LEU A 337 0.18 17.86 -5.71
N SER A 338 -1.00 17.32 -6.01
CA SER A 338 -1.12 15.97 -6.58
C SER A 338 -0.77 15.94 -8.07
N THR A 339 -1.11 17.00 -8.81
CA THR A 339 -0.65 17.17 -10.19
C THR A 339 0.87 17.30 -10.23
N MET A 340 1.47 18.08 -9.32
CA MET A 340 2.93 18.15 -9.18
C MET A 340 3.56 16.79 -8.83
N GLU A 341 2.93 15.98 -7.97
CA GLU A 341 3.39 14.61 -7.66
C GLU A 341 3.48 13.75 -8.92
N ASN A 342 2.41 13.73 -9.73
CA ASN A 342 2.38 13.00 -10.99
C ASN A 342 3.44 13.50 -11.98
N LYS A 343 3.65 14.82 -12.07
CA LYS A 343 4.67 15.42 -12.93
C LYS A 343 6.09 15.05 -12.50
N LEU A 344 6.35 15.03 -11.19
CA LEU A 344 7.63 14.61 -10.64
C LEU A 344 7.91 13.13 -10.91
N GLU A 345 6.94 12.24 -10.66
CA GLU A 345 7.08 10.79 -10.94
C GLU A 345 7.31 10.48 -12.42
N ALA A 346 6.81 11.34 -13.31
CA ALA A 346 6.98 11.25 -14.75
C ALA A 346 8.22 12.01 -15.28
N ASP A 347 9.14 12.44 -14.41
CA ASP A 347 10.37 13.18 -14.74
C ASP A 347 10.13 14.47 -15.55
N GLN A 348 9.01 15.15 -15.32
CA GLN A 348 8.65 16.39 -16.02
C GLN A 348 9.23 17.67 -15.37
N TYR A 349 10.04 17.52 -14.33
CA TYR A 349 10.79 18.61 -13.70
C TYR A 349 12.28 18.41 -13.96
N ALA A 350 12.76 18.98 -15.07
CA ALA A 350 14.17 18.90 -15.43
C ALA A 350 15.04 19.70 -14.45
N THR A 351 14.52 20.82 -13.96
CA THR A 351 15.22 21.68 -13.00
C THR A 351 14.33 22.06 -11.80
N PRO A 352 14.93 22.46 -10.66
CA PRO A 352 14.16 22.94 -9.50
C PRO A 352 13.31 24.18 -9.79
N GLU A 353 13.69 24.99 -10.78
CA GLU A 353 12.92 26.14 -11.28
C GLU A 353 11.60 25.70 -11.90
N ASP A 354 11.57 24.59 -12.64
CA ASP A 354 10.34 24.06 -13.23
C ASP A 354 9.34 23.66 -12.13
N PHE A 355 9.82 23.00 -11.08
CA PHE A 355 9.02 22.65 -9.90
C PHE A 355 8.53 23.90 -9.17
N THR A 356 9.44 24.87 -8.94
CA THR A 356 9.13 26.10 -8.22
C THR A 356 8.11 26.96 -8.98
N ARG A 357 8.17 26.98 -10.32
CA ARG A 357 7.18 27.66 -11.16
C ARG A 357 5.78 27.09 -10.97
N ASP A 358 5.63 25.76 -10.99
CA ASP A 358 4.34 25.12 -10.74
C ASP A 358 3.86 25.34 -9.30
N ALA A 359 4.76 25.28 -8.30
CA ALA A 359 4.40 25.57 -6.92
C ALA A 359 3.91 27.02 -6.75
N LYS A 360 4.59 27.99 -7.37
CA LYS A 360 4.15 29.40 -7.37
C LYS A 360 2.80 29.57 -8.05
N LEU A 361 2.57 28.86 -9.16
CA LEU A 361 1.30 28.89 -9.88
C LEU A 361 0.12 28.49 -8.99
N ILE A 362 0.29 27.53 -8.07
CA ILE A 362 -0.72 27.18 -7.06
C ILE A 362 -1.11 28.42 -6.23
N PHE A 363 -0.11 29.14 -5.71
CA PHE A 363 -0.33 30.30 -4.83
C PHE A 363 -0.87 31.51 -5.57
N ASP A 364 -0.38 31.77 -6.78
CA ASP A 364 -0.81 32.86 -7.64
C ASP A 364 -2.24 32.66 -8.13
N ASN A 365 -2.60 31.44 -8.54
CA ASN A 365 -3.99 31.10 -8.88
C ASN A 365 -4.91 31.26 -7.68
N CYS A 366 -4.47 30.84 -6.49
CA CYS A 366 -5.23 31.01 -5.26
C CYS A 366 -5.52 32.49 -4.98
N ARG A 367 -4.51 33.37 -5.07
CA ARG A 367 -4.66 34.82 -4.86
C ARG A 367 -5.44 35.51 -5.97
N LYS A 368 -5.35 35.02 -7.20
CA LYS A 368 -6.11 35.55 -8.34
C LYS A 368 -7.61 35.28 -8.18
N TYR A 369 -7.97 34.10 -7.70
CA TYR A 369 -9.36 33.69 -7.54
C TYR A 369 -9.97 34.14 -6.19
N ASN A 370 -9.19 34.13 -5.11
CA ASN A 370 -9.69 34.39 -3.75
C ASN A 370 -9.23 35.76 -3.22
N ASN A 371 -10.12 36.44 -2.47
CA ASN A 371 -9.77 37.65 -1.74
C ASN A 371 -8.71 37.37 -0.65
N GLU A 372 -7.82 38.33 -0.39
CA GLU A 372 -6.69 38.23 0.56
C GLU A 372 -7.11 37.86 2.00
N ASN A 373 -8.32 38.22 2.42
CA ASN A 373 -8.81 37.94 3.76
C ASN A 373 -9.31 36.50 3.96
N THR A 374 -9.47 35.74 2.88
CA THR A 374 -9.97 34.37 2.91
C THR A 374 -9.00 33.41 3.59
N PRO A 375 -9.49 32.31 4.19
CA PRO A 375 -8.63 31.22 4.66
C PRO A 375 -7.72 30.65 3.57
N TYR A 376 -8.16 30.65 2.31
CA TYR A 376 -7.41 30.17 1.15
C TYR A 376 -6.18 31.02 0.87
N ALA A 377 -6.35 32.35 0.75
CA ALA A 377 -5.24 33.27 0.51
C ALA A 377 -4.23 33.26 1.69
N LYS A 378 -4.72 33.19 2.93
CA LYS A 378 -3.88 33.03 4.12
C LYS A 378 -3.07 31.73 4.10
N SER A 379 -3.70 30.63 3.66
CA SER A 379 -3.03 29.34 3.51
C SER A 379 -1.97 29.37 2.41
N ALA A 380 -2.25 29.98 1.26
CA ALA A 380 -1.29 30.17 0.17
C ALA A 380 -0.05 30.92 0.65
N ASN A 381 -0.23 32.06 1.32
CA ASN A 381 0.88 32.87 1.82
C ASN A 381 1.74 32.12 2.86
N LYS A 382 1.11 31.32 3.74
CA LYS A 382 1.84 30.50 4.72
C LYS A 382 2.63 29.39 4.06
N LEU A 383 2.02 28.68 3.10
CA LEU A 383 2.66 27.56 2.43
C LEU A 383 3.79 28.02 1.49
N GLU A 384 3.58 29.13 0.77
CA GLU A 384 4.62 29.74 -0.06
C GLU A 384 5.83 30.18 0.77
N LYS A 385 5.60 30.83 1.92
CA LYS A 385 6.68 31.19 2.84
C LYS A 385 7.44 29.96 3.32
N PHE A 386 6.74 28.89 3.67
CA PHE A 386 7.35 27.63 4.10
C PHE A 386 8.16 26.98 2.96
N MET A 387 7.64 26.98 1.72
CA MET A 387 8.37 26.50 0.55
C MET A 387 9.71 27.22 0.38
N TRP A 388 9.72 28.55 0.41
CA TRP A 388 10.96 29.32 0.27
C TRP A 388 11.95 29.06 1.41
N GLN A 389 11.46 28.84 2.63
CA GLN A 389 12.32 28.44 3.76
C GLN A 389 13.00 27.08 3.51
N GLN A 390 12.26 26.10 2.97
CA GLN A 390 12.82 24.79 2.63
C GLN A 390 13.82 24.88 1.47
N ILE A 391 13.49 25.62 0.41
CA ILE A 391 14.38 25.84 -0.74
C ILE A 391 15.70 26.50 -0.28
N LYS A 392 15.62 27.51 0.58
CA LYS A 392 16.80 28.21 1.11
C LYS A 392 17.70 27.34 1.98
N ALA A 393 17.12 26.34 2.66
CA ALA A 393 17.87 25.39 3.46
C ALA A 393 18.70 24.41 2.60
N ILE A 394 18.41 24.34 1.30
CA ILE A 394 19.18 23.55 0.32
C ILE A 394 20.23 24.50 -0.31
N PRO A 395 21.53 24.35 0.01
CA PRO A 395 22.56 25.28 -0.43
C PRO A 395 22.57 25.51 -1.95
N GLU A 396 22.37 24.43 -2.71
CA GLU A 396 22.36 24.43 -4.18
C GLU A 396 21.22 25.27 -4.77
N TRP A 397 20.11 25.43 -4.05
CA TRP A 397 18.89 26.11 -4.52
C TRP A 397 18.64 27.46 -3.83
N SER A 398 19.54 27.88 -2.95
CA SER A 398 19.42 29.13 -2.20
C SER A 398 19.27 30.38 -3.06
N HIS A 399 19.72 30.33 -4.32
CA HIS A 399 19.63 31.40 -5.31
C HIS A 399 18.26 31.49 -6.02
N LEU A 400 17.36 30.53 -5.81
CA LEU A 400 16.05 30.49 -6.48
C LEU A 400 15.01 31.44 -5.84
N GLU A 401 15.26 31.90 -4.62
CA GLU A 401 14.40 32.87 -3.94
C GLU A 401 14.46 34.21 -4.71
N PRO A 402 13.34 34.73 -5.25
CA PRO A 402 13.36 36.00 -5.94
C PRO A 402 13.74 37.13 -4.98
N GLU A 403 14.64 38.02 -5.41
CA GLU A 403 14.96 39.25 -4.67
C GLU A 403 13.69 40.09 -4.49
N LYS A 404 13.51 40.63 -3.28
CA LYS A 404 12.29 41.33 -2.86
C LYS A 404 12.09 42.69 -3.51
#